data_AF-A0A348PBT9-F1
#
_entry.id   AF-A0A348PBT9-F1
#
_cell.length_a   1.000
_cell.length_b   1.000
_cell.length_c   1.000
_cell.angle_alpha   90.00
_cell.angle_beta   90.00
_cell.angle_gamma   90.00
#
_symmetry.space_group_name_H-M   'P 1'
#
loop_
_entity.id
_entity.type
_entity.pdbx_description
1 polymer ?
#
loop_
_entity_poly.entity_id
_entity_poly.type
_entity_poly.pdbx_seq_one_letter_code
_entity_poly.pdbx_strand_id
1 'polypeptide(L)'
;MSIAIAASCALSAITIFAIAADSTIAPPAVAIATPAAPSEDVVMRTALALVSPSPRSASRSLIRRDPIEAQLVAGTFVTPKVGDIPVPTTPVAPPATGGTTPPNAANRTPAPPPSFNAWTAITANADGVFQGEEGSALAGGWIYATVNSATERVMMLDASGHGTVFVNGEPRGGDPYSWGFVRVPVKLKVGTNEFLFSVSRGRLAAKLTAPSAAAFISNLDVLAPSLVAERDTDGPIGVVVVNATTQPLAGARIHIDSDLADSDEWVELHVMPALTVKKVALPARFTAQFAGIAGSKHSVQVTLATRDGTVLSTLPVELSTITSSDRRVVTRMSTIDGSAQYYAVVPSTAMMPTTAIGAANAGGDAKPGILFSVHGAGVEATSQAAAYAPKKEAHIVCPTNRRPFGFDWEDWGRIDFTEAVAHARATLVNDPRRSWLTGHSMGGHGTWQLGAHFPGEFAAIAPSAGWVSFGSYV
;
A
#
# COMPACT_ATOMS: atom_id res chain seq x y z
N MET A 1 60.18 -14.77 19.34
CA MET A 1 59.72 -13.60 20.11
C MET A 1 58.51 -13.03 19.37
N SER A 2 57.33 -13.10 20.00
CA SER A 2 56.07 -12.39 19.70
C SER A 2 55.35 -12.68 18.36
N ILE A 3 54.27 -13.47 18.35
CA ILE A 3 52.82 -13.16 18.56
C ILE A 3 52.08 -12.97 17.23
N ALA A 4 51.13 -13.87 16.95
CA ALA A 4 49.93 -13.57 16.15
C ALA A 4 48.75 -14.31 16.80
N ILE A 5 47.79 -13.54 17.29
CA ILE A 5 46.63 -13.95 18.07
C ILE A 5 45.52 -14.39 17.09
N ALA A 6 45.03 -15.61 17.28
CA ALA A 6 43.77 -16.08 16.71
C ALA A 6 42.62 -15.58 17.59
N ALA A 7 41.59 -15.00 16.97
CA ALA A 7 40.32 -14.71 17.63
C ALA A 7 39.16 -15.24 16.78
N SER A 8 38.36 -16.05 17.46
CA SER A 8 37.23 -16.84 17.00
C SER A 8 35.96 -15.99 16.89
N CYS A 9 35.15 -16.18 15.84
CA CYS A 9 33.75 -15.75 15.82
C CYS A 9 32.88 -16.96 15.46
N ALA A 10 32.16 -17.45 16.47
CA ALA A 10 31.25 -18.58 16.39
C ALA A 10 29.96 -18.20 15.64
N LEU A 11 29.61 -18.98 14.63
CA LEU A 11 28.26 -19.05 14.05
C LEU A 11 27.41 -19.93 14.97
N SER A 12 26.42 -19.35 15.65
CA SER A 12 25.37 -20.12 16.33
C SER A 12 24.29 -20.49 15.33
N ALA A 13 24.16 -21.79 15.08
CA ALA A 13 23.13 -22.39 14.23
C ALA A 13 21.73 -22.20 14.82
N ILE A 14 20.81 -21.66 14.01
CA ILE A 14 19.37 -21.74 14.26
C ILE A 14 18.87 -23.00 13.56
N THR A 15 18.52 -24.00 14.36
CA THR A 15 17.86 -25.22 13.90
C THR A 15 16.43 -24.91 13.49
N ILE A 16 16.18 -24.84 12.18
CA ILE A 16 14.83 -24.82 11.61
C ILE A 16 14.31 -26.26 11.62
N PHE A 17 13.26 -26.53 12.39
CA PHE A 17 12.47 -27.76 12.24
C PHE A 17 11.76 -27.70 10.89
N ALA A 18 12.34 -28.32 9.86
CA ALA A 18 11.65 -28.62 8.62
C ALA A 18 10.61 -29.72 8.92
N ILE A 19 9.33 -29.35 8.99
CA ILE A 19 8.25 -30.32 8.84
C ILE A 19 8.30 -30.73 7.37
N ALA A 20 8.77 -31.95 7.09
CA ALA A 20 8.69 -32.53 5.77
C ALA A 20 7.22 -32.64 5.37
N ALA A 21 6.76 -31.71 4.51
CA ALA A 21 5.50 -31.88 3.81
C ALA A 21 5.69 -33.02 2.81
N ASP A 22 4.92 -34.09 3.00
CA ASP A 22 4.86 -35.21 2.07
C ASP A 22 4.42 -34.70 0.68
N SER A 23 5.32 -34.73 -0.29
CA SER A 23 5.10 -34.25 -1.66
C SER A 23 4.18 -35.16 -2.49
N THR A 24 3.66 -36.24 -1.90
CA THR A 24 2.77 -37.19 -2.57
C THR A 24 1.28 -36.92 -2.36
N ILE A 25 0.92 -36.00 -1.44
CA ILE A 25 -0.48 -35.62 -1.20
C ILE A 25 -0.81 -34.40 -2.06
N ALA A 26 -1.38 -34.64 -3.24
CA ALA A 26 -2.02 -33.57 -4.00
C ALA A 26 -3.16 -32.97 -3.16
N PRO A 27 -3.16 -31.65 -2.87
CA PRO A 27 -4.34 -31.03 -2.26
C PRO A 27 -5.54 -31.26 -3.19
N PRO A 28 -6.73 -31.55 -2.66
CA PRO A 28 -7.89 -31.83 -3.50
C PRO A 28 -8.11 -30.65 -4.45
N ALA A 29 -8.34 -30.95 -5.74
CA ALA A 29 -8.71 -29.96 -6.73
C ALA A 29 -9.93 -29.20 -6.22
N VAL A 30 -9.77 -27.90 -5.96
CA VAL A 30 -10.87 -27.05 -5.55
C VAL A 30 -11.77 -26.90 -6.76
N ALA A 31 -12.96 -27.52 -6.71
CA ALA A 31 -14.02 -27.25 -7.65
C ALA A 31 -14.42 -25.77 -7.49
N ILE A 32 -13.98 -24.94 -8.42
CA ILE A 32 -14.32 -23.51 -8.44
C ILE A 32 -15.76 -23.40 -8.95
N ALA A 33 -16.70 -23.40 -8.02
CA ALA A 33 -18.10 -23.15 -8.34
C ALA A 33 -18.23 -21.74 -8.92
N THR A 34 -18.81 -21.62 -10.11
CA THR A 34 -19.23 -20.35 -10.69
C THR A 34 -20.25 -19.70 -9.74
N PRO A 35 -20.02 -18.49 -9.21
CA PRO A 35 -20.98 -17.85 -8.33
C PRO A 35 -22.30 -17.63 -9.08
N ALA A 36 -23.40 -18.17 -8.57
CA ALA A 36 -24.75 -17.87 -9.06
C ALA A 36 -25.14 -16.45 -8.60
N ALA A 37 -25.37 -15.55 -9.56
CA ALA A 37 -25.73 -14.16 -9.31
C ALA A 37 -27.11 -13.99 -8.64
N PRO A 38 -27.22 -13.04 -7.70
CA PRO A 38 -28.14 -11.90 -7.91
C PRO A 38 -27.36 -10.59 -8.11
N SER A 39 -27.83 -9.79 -9.08
CA SER A 39 -27.07 -8.85 -9.91
C SER A 39 -27.11 -7.36 -9.52
N GLU A 40 -27.48 -7.00 -8.30
CA GLU A 40 -27.60 -5.58 -7.94
C GLU A 40 -26.55 -5.15 -6.92
N ASP A 41 -25.88 -4.04 -7.24
CA ASP A 41 -25.01 -3.31 -6.33
C ASP A 41 -25.82 -2.89 -5.09
N VAL A 42 -25.37 -3.27 -3.89
CA VAL A 42 -26.02 -2.85 -2.64
C VAL A 42 -25.27 -1.65 -2.09
N VAL A 43 -25.87 -0.47 -2.22
CA VAL A 43 -25.33 0.78 -1.64
C VAL A 43 -25.83 0.94 -0.21
N MET A 44 -24.92 1.13 0.74
CA MET A 44 -25.28 1.42 2.13
C MET A 44 -25.76 2.87 2.24
N ARG A 45 -27.07 3.07 2.45
CA ARG A 45 -27.69 4.42 2.46
C ARG A 45 -28.11 4.92 3.82
N THR A 46 -28.29 4.03 4.79
CA THR A 46 -28.69 4.36 6.16
C THR A 46 -27.73 3.68 7.13
N ALA A 47 -27.41 4.37 8.22
CA ALA A 47 -26.47 3.89 9.23
C ALA A 47 -26.72 4.56 10.59
N LEU A 48 -26.00 4.08 11.60
CA LEU A 48 -25.77 4.78 12.85
C LEU A 48 -24.37 5.38 12.86
N ALA A 49 -24.25 6.56 13.43
CA ALA A 49 -23.03 7.34 13.52
C ALA A 49 -22.68 7.57 14.98
N LEU A 50 -21.40 7.42 15.31
CA LEU A 50 -20.87 7.73 16.63
C LEU A 50 -19.66 8.63 16.46
N VAL A 51 -19.79 9.88 16.91
CA VAL A 51 -18.64 10.74 17.10
C VAL A 51 -17.84 10.17 18.27
N SER A 52 -16.62 9.76 18.00
CA SER A 52 -15.68 9.35 19.02
C SER A 52 -14.59 10.40 19.06
N PRO A 53 -14.33 11.08 20.20
CA PRO A 53 -13.15 11.93 20.35
C PRO A 53 -11.92 11.04 20.29
N SER A 54 -11.54 10.65 19.08
CA SER A 54 -10.45 9.73 18.87
C SER A 54 -9.14 10.51 18.93
N PRO A 55 -8.12 10.04 19.68
CA PRO A 55 -6.76 10.47 19.46
C PRO A 55 -6.16 9.76 18.22
N ARG A 56 -6.94 9.54 17.15
CA ARG A 56 -6.42 9.27 15.80
C ARG A 56 -5.71 10.49 15.20
N SER A 57 -5.38 11.49 16.02
CA SER A 57 -4.21 12.31 15.75
C SER A 57 -3.03 11.38 15.48
N ALA A 58 -2.10 11.82 14.66
CA ALA A 58 -0.92 11.06 14.25
C ALA A 58 0.05 10.82 15.42
N SER A 59 -0.42 10.16 16.47
CA SER A 59 0.29 9.89 17.71
C SER A 59 0.56 8.39 17.81
N ARG A 60 1.83 8.04 18.02
CA ARG A 60 2.24 6.67 18.37
C ARG A 60 1.95 6.44 19.85
N SER A 61 0.67 6.44 20.24
CA SER A 61 0.24 6.14 21.62
C SER A 61 0.15 4.63 21.84
N LEU A 62 0.84 4.13 22.87
CA LEU A 62 0.72 2.74 23.33
C LEU A 62 -0.66 2.41 23.91
N ILE A 63 -1.38 3.42 24.40
CA ILE A 63 -2.70 3.27 25.03
C ILE A 63 -3.75 3.89 24.11
N ARG A 64 -4.59 3.05 23.51
CA ARG A 64 -5.75 3.51 22.73
C ARG A 64 -6.89 3.90 23.66
N ARG A 65 -7.52 5.04 23.38
CA ARG A 65 -8.63 5.60 24.18
C ARG A 65 -10.00 5.46 23.50
N ASP A 66 -10.11 4.68 22.43
CA ASP A 66 -11.38 4.48 21.71
C ASP A 66 -12.19 3.36 22.38
N PRO A 67 -13.37 3.63 22.97
CA PRO A 67 -14.16 2.62 23.66
C PRO A 67 -14.71 1.57 22.71
N ILE A 68 -14.93 1.90 21.44
CA ILE A 68 -15.41 0.91 20.45
C ILE A 68 -14.31 -0.10 20.16
N GLU A 69 -13.07 0.35 19.93
CA GLU A 69 -11.95 -0.57 19.75
C GLU A 69 -11.72 -1.42 21.01
N ALA A 70 -11.84 -0.82 22.21
CA ALA A 70 -11.72 -1.55 23.46
C ALA A 70 -12.79 -2.65 23.59
N GLN A 71 -14.04 -2.37 23.24
CA GLN A 71 -15.12 -3.34 23.23
C GLN A 71 -14.91 -4.45 22.19
N LEU A 72 -14.43 -4.09 20.99
CA LEU A 72 -14.12 -5.07 19.93
C LEU A 72 -13.01 -6.02 20.38
N VAL A 73 -11.92 -5.49 20.95
CA VAL A 73 -10.79 -6.29 21.47
C VAL A 73 -11.23 -7.17 22.65
N ALA A 74 -12.10 -6.66 23.53
CA ALA A 74 -12.63 -7.41 24.65
C ALA A 74 -13.73 -8.42 24.28
N GLY A 75 -14.22 -8.41 23.03
CA GLY A 75 -15.36 -9.22 22.60
C GLY A 75 -16.68 -8.83 23.25
N THR A 76 -16.82 -7.58 23.72
CA THR A 76 -18.00 -7.06 24.42
C THR A 76 -18.81 -6.07 23.58
N PHE A 77 -18.40 -5.81 22.33
CA PHE A 77 -19.15 -4.95 21.42
C PHE A 77 -20.52 -5.58 21.11
N VAL A 78 -21.57 -4.76 21.22
CA VAL A 78 -22.95 -5.15 20.90
C VAL A 78 -23.50 -4.26 19.81
N THR A 79 -24.42 -4.78 19.00
CA THR A 79 -25.12 -4.03 17.96
C THR A 79 -25.72 -2.74 18.53
N PRO A 80 -25.29 -1.55 18.07
CA PRO A 80 -25.73 -0.29 18.63
C PRO A 80 -27.15 0.07 18.21
N LYS A 81 -27.84 0.83 19.05
CA LYS A 81 -29.13 1.47 18.79
C LYS A 81 -29.01 2.98 18.89
N VAL A 82 -29.94 3.70 18.26
CA VAL A 82 -30.05 5.16 18.39
C VAL A 82 -30.18 5.52 19.88
N GLY A 83 -29.31 6.41 20.36
CA GLY A 83 -29.27 6.85 21.76
C GLY A 83 -28.29 6.08 22.65
N ASP A 84 -27.75 4.93 22.20
CA ASP A 84 -26.77 4.17 23.00
C ASP A 84 -25.48 4.97 23.18
N ILE A 85 -24.85 4.86 24.36
CA ILE A 85 -23.56 5.46 24.68
C ILE A 85 -22.54 4.32 24.88
N PRO A 86 -21.38 4.35 24.21
CA PRO A 86 -20.43 3.24 24.18
C PRO A 86 -19.57 3.06 25.46
N VAL A 87 -20.04 3.51 26.63
CA VAL A 87 -19.30 3.38 27.90
C VAL A 87 -20.25 2.87 28.99
N PRO A 88 -19.82 1.91 29.83
CA PRO A 88 -20.56 1.60 31.05
C PRO A 88 -20.61 2.85 31.92
N THR A 89 -21.80 3.23 32.37
CA THR A 89 -22.02 4.25 33.41
C THR A 89 -21.54 3.75 34.78
N THR A 90 -20.31 3.26 34.88
CA THR A 90 -19.67 3.00 36.17
C THR A 90 -19.02 4.29 36.66
N PRO A 91 -19.42 4.84 37.81
CA PRO A 91 -18.74 5.98 38.41
C PRO A 91 -17.27 5.62 38.62
N VAL A 92 -16.36 6.41 38.05
CA VAL A 92 -14.95 6.32 38.41
C VAL A 92 -14.87 6.74 39.88
N ALA A 93 -14.58 5.80 40.77
CA ALA A 93 -14.27 6.13 42.16
C ALA A 93 -13.07 7.09 42.18
N PRO A 94 -13.11 8.17 42.98
CA PRO A 94 -12.02 9.13 43.02
C PRO A 94 -10.71 8.43 43.41
N PRO A 95 -9.55 8.87 42.88
CA PRO A 95 -8.27 8.28 43.23
C PRO A 95 -8.07 8.39 44.74
N ALA A 96 -7.68 7.30 45.39
CA ALA A 96 -7.25 7.33 46.78
C ALA A 96 -6.08 8.31 46.93
N THR A 97 -6.31 9.39 47.67
CA THR A 97 -5.29 10.37 48.05
C THR A 97 -4.30 9.72 49.01
N GLY A 98 -3.22 9.15 48.48
CA GLY A 98 -2.22 8.45 49.28
C GLY A 98 -0.94 8.14 48.52
N GLY A 99 -0.31 9.15 47.89
CA GLY A 99 1.00 8.99 47.26
C GLY A 99 1.64 10.33 46.95
N THR A 100 2.89 10.51 47.37
CA THR A 100 3.69 11.72 47.19
C THR A 100 3.96 12.00 45.70
N THR A 101 3.64 13.22 45.27
CA THR A 101 3.77 13.66 43.87
C THR A 101 5.24 13.88 43.49
N PRO A 102 5.73 13.36 42.34
CA PRO A 102 7.05 13.70 41.81
C PRO A 102 7.15 15.19 41.41
N PRO A 103 8.33 15.84 41.48
CA PRO A 103 8.46 17.30 41.33
C PRO A 103 8.14 17.89 39.94
N ASN A 104 7.74 17.10 38.93
CA ASN A 104 7.39 17.59 37.58
C ASN A 104 5.88 17.58 37.25
N ALA A 105 5.02 17.09 38.15
CA ALA A 105 3.60 16.90 37.85
C ALA A 105 2.74 18.17 38.00
N ALA A 106 3.31 19.29 38.50
CA ALA A 106 2.53 20.46 38.93
C ALA A 106 1.85 21.27 37.81
N ASN A 107 2.13 21.01 36.53
CA ASN A 107 1.56 21.76 35.39
C ASN A 107 0.81 20.90 34.36
N ARG A 108 0.44 19.65 34.68
CA ARG A 108 -0.46 18.86 33.82
C ARG A 108 -1.83 18.81 34.47
N THR A 109 -2.72 19.70 34.05
CA THR A 109 -4.16 19.47 34.26
C THR A 109 -4.49 18.10 33.67
N PRO A 110 -5.12 17.19 34.44
CA PRO A 110 -5.64 15.95 33.87
C PRO A 110 -6.54 16.31 32.69
N ALA A 111 -6.28 15.71 31.52
CA ALA A 111 -7.20 15.87 30.40
C ALA A 111 -8.60 15.47 30.87
N PRO A 112 -9.65 16.27 30.58
CA PRO A 112 -11.00 15.91 30.94
C PRO A 112 -11.32 14.50 30.42
N PRO A 113 -12.11 13.70 31.14
CA PRO A 113 -12.53 12.41 30.66
C PRO A 113 -13.19 12.59 29.29
N PRO A 114 -12.91 11.71 28.31
CA PRO A 114 -13.49 11.84 26.98
C PRO A 114 -15.02 11.87 27.08
N SER A 115 -15.63 12.92 26.53
CA SER A 115 -17.07 13.02 26.36
C SER A 115 -17.48 12.17 25.15
N PHE A 116 -18.28 11.13 25.38
CA PHE A 116 -18.76 10.28 24.29
C PHE A 116 -20.16 10.72 23.86
N ASN A 117 -20.36 10.83 22.55
CA ASN A 117 -21.67 11.10 22.00
C ASN A 117 -22.49 9.81 21.94
N ALA A 118 -23.82 9.95 21.89
CA ALA A 118 -24.70 8.83 21.63
C ALA A 118 -24.66 8.45 20.15
N TRP A 119 -24.99 7.20 19.82
CA TRP A 119 -25.22 6.78 18.44
C TRP A 119 -26.42 7.53 17.85
N THR A 120 -26.24 8.14 16.69
CA THR A 120 -27.28 8.90 15.97
C THR A 120 -27.55 8.30 14.60
N ALA A 121 -28.77 8.42 14.10
CA ALA A 121 -29.08 8.01 12.74
C ALA A 121 -28.40 8.95 11.73
N ILE A 122 -27.87 8.38 10.64
CA ILE A 122 -27.31 9.13 9.51
C ILE A 122 -27.77 8.51 8.19
N THR A 123 -27.97 9.36 7.19
CA THR A 123 -28.37 8.95 5.84
C THR A 123 -27.34 9.46 4.83
N ALA A 124 -26.99 8.63 3.86
CA ALA A 124 -26.19 9.01 2.73
C ALA A 124 -26.95 9.97 1.80
N ASN A 125 -26.22 10.80 1.05
CA ASN A 125 -26.79 11.65 0.02
C ASN A 125 -27.28 10.84 -1.20
N ALA A 126 -27.73 11.52 -2.26
CA ALA A 126 -28.22 10.89 -3.49
C ALA A 126 -27.20 9.91 -4.10
N ASP A 127 -25.91 10.26 -4.05
CA ASP A 127 -24.79 9.47 -4.58
C ASP A 127 -24.39 8.30 -3.67
N GLY A 128 -25.07 8.08 -2.54
CA GLY A 128 -24.72 7.01 -1.60
C GLY A 128 -23.52 7.33 -0.73
N VAL A 129 -23.22 8.61 -0.52
CA VAL A 129 -22.11 9.09 0.30
C VAL A 129 -22.62 9.63 1.63
N PHE A 130 -22.09 9.12 2.74
CA PHE A 130 -22.20 9.76 4.05
C PHE A 130 -21.18 10.90 4.12
N GLN A 131 -21.64 12.12 4.42
CA GLN A 131 -20.79 13.31 4.52
C GLN A 131 -21.23 14.18 5.71
N GLY A 132 -20.28 14.84 6.35
CA GLY A 132 -20.55 15.68 7.52
C GLY A 132 -19.40 16.63 7.83
N GLU A 133 -19.71 17.68 8.58
CA GLU A 133 -18.75 18.74 8.96
C GLU A 133 -17.90 18.34 10.16
N GLU A 134 -16.98 19.22 10.56
CA GLU A 134 -16.19 19.10 11.78
C GLU A 134 -17.11 18.87 13.00
N GLY A 135 -16.73 17.94 13.87
CA GLY A 135 -17.58 17.51 15.00
C GLY A 135 -18.63 16.43 14.67
N SER A 136 -18.79 16.05 13.40
CA SER A 136 -19.57 14.85 13.02
C SER A 136 -18.77 13.56 13.18
N ALA A 137 -19.46 12.41 13.23
CA ALA A 137 -18.81 11.09 13.33
C ALA A 137 -17.88 10.80 12.15
N LEU A 138 -18.09 11.50 11.05
CA LEU A 138 -17.30 11.37 9.84
C LEU A 138 -15.97 12.12 9.96
N ALA A 139 -15.90 13.17 10.79
CA ALA A 139 -14.67 13.91 11.11
C ALA A 139 -13.84 13.27 12.25
N GLY A 140 -14.17 12.02 12.63
CA GLY A 140 -13.53 11.29 13.73
C GLY A 140 -14.56 10.45 14.47
N GLY A 141 -14.66 9.17 14.11
CA GLY A 141 -15.67 8.31 14.71
C GLY A 141 -15.92 6.99 13.97
N TRP A 142 -17.14 6.51 14.15
CA TRP A 142 -17.62 5.23 13.68
C TRP A 142 -18.93 5.36 12.92
N ILE A 143 -19.08 4.58 11.85
CA ILE A 143 -20.33 4.39 11.13
C ILE A 143 -20.69 2.90 11.18
N TYR A 144 -21.86 2.58 11.71
CA TYR A 144 -22.41 1.24 11.78
C TYR A 144 -23.56 1.11 10.77
N ALA A 145 -23.36 0.30 9.74
CA ALA A 145 -24.35 0.02 8.70
C ALA A 145 -24.72 -1.47 8.72
N THR A 146 -25.90 -1.79 8.19
CA THR A 146 -26.34 -3.18 8.04
C THR A 146 -26.80 -3.46 6.62
N VAL A 147 -26.59 -4.69 6.18
CA VAL A 147 -27.08 -5.20 4.89
C VAL A 147 -27.75 -6.55 5.12
N ASN A 148 -28.99 -6.69 4.69
CA ASN A 148 -29.68 -7.98 4.70
C ASN A 148 -29.32 -8.78 3.44
N SER A 149 -28.99 -10.06 3.59
CA SER A 149 -28.76 -10.97 2.48
C SER A 149 -29.73 -12.15 2.54
N ALA A 150 -30.43 -12.44 1.43
CA ALA A 150 -31.33 -13.59 1.36
C ALA A 150 -30.58 -14.93 1.35
N THR A 151 -29.33 -14.92 0.90
CA THR A 151 -28.47 -16.11 0.78
C THR A 151 -27.11 -15.86 1.40
N GLU A 152 -26.43 -16.93 1.79
CA GLU A 152 -25.00 -16.85 2.05
C GLU A 152 -24.27 -16.63 0.72
N ARG A 153 -23.45 -15.58 0.61
CA ARG A 153 -22.75 -15.21 -0.64
C ARG A 153 -21.50 -14.39 -0.37
N VAL A 154 -20.54 -14.46 -1.29
CA VAL A 154 -19.38 -13.55 -1.30
C VAL A 154 -19.73 -12.31 -2.13
N MET A 155 -19.35 -11.13 -1.63
CA MET A 155 -19.47 -9.84 -2.31
C MET A 155 -18.13 -9.11 -2.27
N MET A 156 -17.90 -8.21 -3.22
CA MET A 156 -16.80 -7.26 -3.16
C MET A 156 -17.25 -6.01 -2.40
N LEU A 157 -16.56 -5.67 -1.31
CA LEU A 157 -16.73 -4.41 -0.61
C LEU A 157 -15.91 -3.33 -1.33
N ASP A 158 -16.61 -2.41 -2.00
CA ASP A 158 -16.08 -1.21 -2.62
C ASP A 158 -16.42 -0.02 -1.72
N ALA A 159 -15.49 0.35 -0.86
CA ALA A 159 -15.69 1.37 0.17
C ALA A 159 -14.47 2.29 0.31
N SER A 160 -14.73 3.58 0.58
CA SER A 160 -13.72 4.63 0.65
C SER A 160 -14.00 5.64 1.76
N GLY A 161 -12.95 6.31 2.23
CA GLY A 161 -13.01 7.28 3.34
C GLY A 161 -12.91 6.66 4.74
N HIS A 162 -12.57 5.37 4.84
CA HIS A 162 -12.46 4.65 6.10
C HIS A 162 -11.09 3.98 6.27
N GLY A 163 -10.59 3.89 7.51
CA GLY A 163 -9.31 3.24 7.79
C GLY A 163 -9.42 1.72 7.93
N THR A 164 -10.47 1.26 8.61
CA THR A 164 -10.73 -0.16 8.88
C THR A 164 -12.24 -0.36 8.91
N VAL A 165 -12.70 -1.54 8.48
CA VAL A 165 -14.09 -1.95 8.62
C VAL A 165 -14.15 -3.33 9.27
N PHE A 166 -15.04 -3.50 10.25
CA PHE A 166 -15.37 -4.82 10.78
C PHE A 166 -16.63 -5.33 10.08
N VAL A 167 -16.52 -6.46 9.39
CA VAL A 167 -17.64 -7.11 8.71
C VAL A 167 -18.02 -8.33 9.52
N ASN A 168 -19.19 -8.31 10.14
CA ASN A 168 -19.61 -9.33 11.10
C ASN A 168 -18.55 -9.61 12.20
N GLY A 169 -17.88 -8.55 12.66
CA GLY A 169 -16.81 -8.63 13.66
C GLY A 169 -15.41 -8.94 13.10
N GLU A 170 -15.27 -9.28 11.82
CA GLU A 170 -13.98 -9.58 11.22
C GLU A 170 -13.34 -8.33 10.60
N PRO A 171 -12.09 -7.95 10.96
CA PRO A 171 -11.46 -6.75 10.45
C PRO A 171 -11.06 -6.87 8.98
N ARG A 172 -11.22 -5.78 8.24
CA ARG A 172 -10.81 -5.60 6.84
C ARG A 172 -10.11 -4.25 6.68
N GLY A 173 -9.08 -4.23 5.84
CA GLY A 173 -8.37 -3.00 5.48
C GLY A 173 -9.27 -2.04 4.71
N GLY A 174 -9.11 -0.74 4.96
CA GLY A 174 -9.89 0.29 4.30
C GLY A 174 -9.09 1.16 3.31
N ASP A 175 -9.80 2.06 2.65
CA ASP A 175 -9.24 3.10 1.78
C ASP A 175 -9.47 4.49 2.41
N PRO A 176 -8.65 4.90 3.38
CA PRO A 176 -8.86 6.16 4.09
C PRO A 176 -8.69 7.39 3.17
N TYR A 177 -7.99 7.24 2.04
CA TYR A 177 -7.66 8.34 1.13
C TYR A 177 -8.53 8.37 -0.12
N SER A 178 -9.42 7.41 -0.30
CA SER A 178 -10.34 7.32 -1.45
C SER A 178 -9.64 7.22 -2.81
N TRP A 179 -8.50 6.51 -2.87
CA TRP A 179 -7.76 6.28 -4.11
C TRP A 179 -8.34 5.14 -4.96
N GLY A 180 -9.24 4.33 -4.41
CA GLY A 180 -9.92 3.25 -5.13
C GLY A 180 -9.06 2.00 -5.33
N PHE A 181 -7.94 1.87 -4.61
CA PHE A 181 -7.06 0.70 -4.70
C PHE A 181 -7.58 -0.50 -3.89
N VAL A 182 -8.41 -0.27 -2.87
CA VAL A 182 -8.83 -1.31 -1.93
C VAL A 182 -10.28 -1.72 -2.22
N ARG A 183 -10.44 -2.89 -2.82
CA ARG A 183 -11.72 -3.61 -2.86
C ARG A 183 -11.50 -5.02 -2.33
N VAL A 184 -12.20 -5.37 -1.27
CA VAL A 184 -11.96 -6.64 -0.56
C VAL A 184 -13.16 -7.57 -0.65
N PRO A 185 -12.96 -8.87 -0.91
CA PRO A 185 -14.05 -9.83 -0.84
C PRO A 185 -14.49 -10.03 0.62
N VAL A 186 -15.80 -10.08 0.84
CA VAL A 186 -16.43 -10.27 2.15
C VAL A 186 -17.53 -11.32 2.06
N LYS A 187 -17.67 -12.14 3.10
CA LYS A 187 -18.73 -13.14 3.19
C LYS A 187 -19.95 -12.55 3.87
N LEU A 188 -21.09 -12.60 3.18
CA LEU A 188 -22.40 -12.30 3.76
C LEU A 188 -23.04 -13.60 4.26
N LYS A 189 -23.57 -13.60 5.48
CA LYS A 189 -24.46 -14.64 6.01
C LYS A 189 -25.91 -14.36 5.60
N VAL A 190 -26.76 -15.39 5.65
CA VAL A 190 -28.22 -15.20 5.52
C VAL A 190 -28.71 -14.28 6.65
N GLY A 191 -29.60 -13.34 6.32
CA GLY A 191 -30.11 -12.34 7.25
C GLY A 191 -29.21 -11.11 7.34
N THR A 192 -29.15 -10.50 8.53
CA THR A 192 -28.46 -9.22 8.75
C THR A 192 -26.96 -9.38 8.85
N ASN A 193 -26.23 -8.61 8.04
CA ASN A 193 -24.78 -8.47 8.07
C ASN A 193 -24.40 -7.08 8.57
N GLU A 194 -23.41 -7.03 9.45
CA GLU A 194 -23.02 -5.81 10.17
C GLU A 194 -21.70 -5.26 9.60
N PHE A 195 -21.64 -3.94 9.42
CA PHE A 195 -20.46 -3.24 8.93
C PHE A 195 -20.15 -2.06 9.85
N LEU A 196 -19.02 -2.12 10.55
CA LEU A 196 -18.57 -1.07 11.45
C LEU A 196 -17.31 -0.40 10.88
N PHE A 197 -17.49 0.76 10.27
CA PHE A 197 -16.45 1.54 9.62
C PHE A 197 -15.81 2.53 10.57
N SER A 198 -14.49 2.59 10.53
CA SER A 198 -13.67 3.57 11.23
C SER A 198 -13.45 4.78 10.29
N VAL A 199 -13.99 5.95 10.61
CA VAL A 199 -14.02 7.12 9.71
C VAL A 199 -13.31 8.30 10.38
N SER A 200 -12.51 9.05 9.62
CA SER A 200 -11.74 10.18 10.17
C SER A 200 -11.56 11.36 9.23
N ARG A 201 -12.11 11.32 8.01
CA ARG A 201 -11.84 12.32 6.95
C ARG A 201 -13.11 12.96 6.36
N GLY A 202 -14.18 13.01 7.15
CA GLY A 202 -15.44 13.71 6.86
C GLY A 202 -16.37 13.01 5.87
N ARG A 203 -15.96 11.85 5.31
CA ARG A 203 -16.68 11.20 4.22
C ARG A 203 -16.56 9.68 4.29
N LEU A 204 -17.65 8.97 3.97
CA LEU A 204 -17.66 7.53 3.74
C LEU A 204 -18.57 7.21 2.53
N ALA A 205 -18.08 6.39 1.61
CA ALA A 205 -18.92 5.72 0.62
C ALA A 205 -18.72 4.21 0.76
N ALA A 206 -19.80 3.44 0.70
CA ALA A 206 -19.71 1.99 0.81
C ALA A 206 -20.79 1.29 -0.02
N LYS A 207 -20.36 0.41 -0.92
CA LYS A 207 -21.24 -0.46 -1.69
C LYS A 207 -20.68 -1.87 -1.78
N LEU A 208 -21.59 -2.83 -1.97
CA LEU A 208 -21.26 -4.23 -2.24
C LEU A 208 -21.57 -4.54 -3.70
N THR A 209 -20.59 -5.06 -4.43
CA THR A 209 -20.77 -5.48 -5.83
C THR A 209 -20.53 -6.98 -5.97
N ALA A 210 -21.10 -7.60 -7.00
CA ALA A 210 -20.83 -9.00 -7.27
C ALA A 210 -19.37 -9.18 -7.72
N PRO A 211 -18.65 -10.23 -7.25
CA PRO A 211 -17.35 -10.57 -7.80
C PRO A 211 -17.50 -11.01 -9.26
N SER A 212 -16.54 -10.65 -10.12
CA SER A 212 -16.57 -11.03 -11.55
C SER A 212 -16.34 -12.54 -11.76
N ALA A 213 -15.60 -13.17 -10.86
CA ALA A 213 -15.40 -14.60 -10.78
C ALA A 213 -15.03 -15.00 -9.34
N ALA A 214 -14.96 -16.30 -9.07
CA ALA A 214 -14.49 -16.84 -7.79
C ALA A 214 -13.04 -16.45 -7.48
N ALA A 215 -12.16 -16.41 -8.47
CA ALA A 215 -10.83 -15.83 -8.39
C ALA A 215 -10.51 -15.09 -9.69
N PHE A 216 -9.91 -13.90 -9.61
CA PHE A 216 -9.68 -13.06 -10.78
C PHE A 216 -8.54 -12.07 -10.60
N ILE A 217 -8.07 -11.52 -11.72
CA ILE A 217 -7.13 -10.40 -11.74
C ILE A 217 -7.94 -9.09 -11.75
N SER A 218 -7.70 -8.23 -10.76
CA SER A 218 -8.31 -6.92 -10.69
C SER A 218 -7.68 -5.98 -11.72
N ASN A 219 -8.50 -5.20 -12.41
CA ASN A 219 -8.03 -4.12 -13.29
C ASN A 219 -7.64 -2.84 -12.52
N LEU A 220 -7.78 -2.85 -11.20
CA LEU A 220 -7.34 -1.77 -10.33
C LEU A 220 -5.89 -1.99 -9.94
N ASP A 221 -5.17 -0.88 -9.76
CA ASP A 221 -3.78 -0.90 -9.32
C ASP A 221 -2.91 -1.79 -10.24
N VAL A 222 -2.99 -1.62 -11.56
CA VAL A 222 -2.03 -2.25 -12.48
C VAL A 222 -0.77 -1.38 -12.51
N LEU A 223 0.40 -2.01 -12.36
CA LEU A 223 1.69 -1.34 -12.42
C LEU A 223 2.52 -1.95 -13.54
N ALA A 224 2.95 -1.12 -14.49
CA ALA A 224 3.78 -1.55 -15.61
C ALA A 224 4.95 -0.58 -15.80
N PRO A 225 6.15 -1.06 -16.20
CA PRO A 225 7.27 -0.18 -16.50
C PRO A 225 7.03 0.62 -17.78
N SER A 226 7.67 1.78 -17.89
CA SER A 226 7.81 2.43 -19.20
C SER A 226 8.90 1.72 -19.99
N LEU A 227 8.61 1.33 -21.23
CA LEU A 227 9.62 0.79 -22.13
C LEU A 227 10.44 1.93 -22.72
N VAL A 228 11.74 1.72 -22.93
CA VAL A 228 12.60 2.73 -23.55
C VAL A 228 13.05 2.25 -24.92
N ALA A 229 12.83 3.07 -25.94
CA ALA A 229 13.20 2.74 -27.32
C ALA A 229 14.68 2.36 -27.43
N GLU A 230 14.99 1.42 -28.33
CA GLU A 230 16.35 0.97 -28.67
C GLU A 230 17.15 0.34 -27.51
N ARG A 231 16.51 -0.01 -26.39
CA ARG A 231 17.16 -0.72 -25.28
C ARG A 231 16.23 -1.70 -24.58
N ASP A 232 16.85 -2.70 -23.95
CA ASP A 232 16.14 -3.60 -23.06
C ASP A 232 15.60 -2.85 -21.83
N THR A 233 14.44 -3.29 -21.38
CA THR A 233 13.80 -2.87 -20.14
C THR A 233 13.56 -4.10 -19.28
N ASP A 234 14.16 -4.11 -18.10
CA ASP A 234 13.97 -5.13 -17.07
C ASP A 234 13.13 -4.50 -15.95
N GLY A 235 12.03 -5.14 -15.59
CA GLY A 235 11.14 -4.68 -14.53
C GLY A 235 9.81 -5.44 -14.52
N PRO A 236 9.35 -5.90 -13.34
CA PRO A 236 8.14 -6.70 -13.27
C PRO A 236 6.88 -5.91 -13.60
N ILE A 237 5.85 -6.61 -14.10
CA ILE A 237 4.47 -6.14 -14.11
C ILE A 237 3.82 -6.48 -12.76
N GLY A 238 3.16 -5.51 -12.15
CA GLY A 238 2.42 -5.67 -10.90
C GLY A 238 0.92 -5.73 -11.12
N VAL A 239 0.28 -6.83 -10.76
CA VAL A 239 -1.19 -6.99 -10.82
C VAL A 239 -1.76 -7.40 -9.47
N VAL A 240 -3.05 -7.16 -9.24
CA VAL A 240 -3.74 -7.59 -8.01
C VAL A 240 -4.58 -8.82 -8.32
N VAL A 241 -4.33 -9.91 -7.60
CA VAL A 241 -5.13 -11.13 -7.64
C VAL A 241 -6.11 -11.13 -6.47
N VAL A 242 -7.36 -11.49 -6.74
CA VAL A 242 -8.45 -11.58 -5.77
C VAL A 242 -8.89 -13.04 -5.63
N ASN A 243 -8.88 -13.56 -4.40
CA ASN A 243 -9.57 -14.80 -4.04
C ASN A 243 -10.92 -14.44 -3.39
N ALA A 244 -11.98 -14.43 -4.19
CA ALA A 244 -13.35 -14.16 -3.76
C ALA A 244 -14.11 -15.44 -3.38
N THR A 245 -13.42 -16.42 -2.79
CA THR A 245 -14.01 -17.66 -2.28
C THR A 245 -13.86 -17.77 -0.77
N THR A 246 -14.64 -18.68 -0.17
CA THR A 246 -14.53 -19.06 1.25
C THR A 246 -13.49 -20.16 1.48
N GLN A 247 -12.72 -20.53 0.45
CA GLN A 247 -11.67 -21.54 0.51
C GLN A 247 -10.30 -20.93 0.14
N PRO A 248 -9.19 -21.48 0.64
CA PRO A 248 -7.89 -21.12 0.12
C PRO A 248 -7.78 -21.46 -1.37
N LEU A 249 -7.26 -20.52 -2.17
CA LEU A 249 -6.90 -20.75 -3.56
C LEU A 249 -5.50 -21.36 -3.58
N ALA A 250 -5.44 -22.70 -3.67
CA ALA A 250 -4.20 -23.47 -3.65
C ALA A 250 -3.76 -23.85 -5.08
N GLY A 251 -2.46 -23.74 -5.35
CA GLY A 251 -1.86 -24.14 -6.63
C GLY A 251 -2.28 -23.28 -7.82
N ALA A 252 -2.85 -22.10 -7.59
CA ALA A 252 -3.03 -21.11 -8.64
C ALA A 252 -1.70 -20.47 -8.99
N ARG A 253 -1.55 -20.14 -10.27
CA ARG A 253 -0.34 -19.59 -10.87
C ARG A 253 -0.71 -18.53 -11.88
N ILE A 254 0.20 -17.59 -12.10
CA ILE A 254 -0.03 -16.44 -12.97
C ILE A 254 1.20 -16.17 -13.84
N HIS A 255 0.99 -15.80 -15.10
CA HIS A 255 2.08 -15.51 -16.04
C HIS A 255 1.67 -14.43 -17.06
N ILE A 256 2.64 -13.94 -17.82
CA ILE A 256 2.45 -12.98 -18.92
C ILE A 256 2.41 -13.77 -20.23
N ASP A 257 1.23 -13.92 -20.82
CA ASP A 257 1.02 -14.52 -22.13
C ASP A 257 1.47 -13.54 -23.23
N SER A 258 2.68 -13.75 -23.75
CA SER A 258 3.31 -12.91 -24.77
C SER A 258 4.46 -13.63 -25.48
N ASP A 259 4.91 -13.12 -26.63
CA ASP A 259 6.10 -13.64 -27.33
C ASP A 259 7.44 -13.16 -26.69
N LEU A 260 7.44 -12.79 -25.41
CA LEU A 260 8.64 -12.32 -24.71
C LEU A 260 9.57 -13.50 -24.38
N ALA A 261 10.87 -13.22 -24.23
CA ALA A 261 11.87 -14.27 -23.97
C ALA A 261 11.62 -15.06 -22.66
N ASP A 262 10.95 -14.43 -21.69
CA ASP A 262 10.66 -14.98 -20.35
C ASP A 262 9.14 -15.21 -20.11
N SER A 263 8.30 -15.18 -21.14
CA SER A 263 6.82 -15.20 -21.01
C SER A 263 6.22 -16.52 -20.49
N ASP A 264 6.97 -17.62 -20.61
CA ASP A 264 6.51 -18.95 -20.19
C ASP A 264 6.74 -19.23 -18.69
N GLU A 265 7.37 -18.31 -17.94
CA GLU A 265 7.62 -18.50 -16.51
C GLU A 265 6.35 -18.22 -15.67
N TRP A 266 5.85 -19.28 -15.03
CA TRP A 266 4.73 -19.19 -14.11
C TRP A 266 5.18 -18.71 -12.73
N VAL A 267 4.52 -17.67 -12.21
CA VAL A 267 4.62 -17.29 -10.80
C VAL A 267 3.59 -18.07 -10.00
N GLU A 268 4.08 -18.95 -9.13
CA GLU A 268 3.24 -19.73 -8.21
C GLU A 268 2.69 -18.83 -7.10
N LEU A 269 1.36 -18.82 -6.93
CA LEU A 269 0.72 -18.12 -5.80
C LEU A 269 0.79 -18.94 -4.50
N HIS A 270 1.22 -20.21 -4.61
CA HIS A 270 1.23 -21.22 -3.57
C HIS A 270 -0.16 -21.41 -2.95
N VAL A 271 -0.45 -20.69 -1.86
CA VAL A 271 -1.76 -20.69 -1.21
C VAL A 271 -2.14 -19.25 -0.92
N MET A 272 -3.21 -18.78 -1.56
CA MET A 272 -3.87 -17.54 -1.19
C MET A 272 -5.01 -17.84 -0.22
N PRO A 273 -5.05 -17.27 1.00
CA PRO A 273 -6.15 -17.47 1.91
C PRO A 273 -7.51 -17.08 1.30
N ALA A 274 -8.59 -17.63 1.86
CA ALA A 274 -9.95 -17.23 1.51
C ALA A 274 -10.13 -15.72 1.67
N LEU A 275 -11.03 -15.13 0.87
CA LEU A 275 -11.44 -13.73 0.98
C LEU A 275 -10.25 -12.74 1.05
N THR A 276 -9.25 -12.92 0.20
CA THR A 276 -7.99 -12.16 0.24
C THR A 276 -7.70 -11.49 -1.10
N VAL A 277 -6.99 -10.37 -1.05
CA VAL A 277 -6.36 -9.71 -2.20
C VAL A 277 -4.85 -9.73 -2.04
N LYS A 278 -4.11 -9.93 -3.13
CA LYS A 278 -2.64 -9.96 -3.12
C LYS A 278 -2.10 -9.25 -4.35
N LYS A 279 -1.17 -8.31 -4.14
CA LYS A 279 -0.35 -7.74 -5.22
C LYS A 279 0.75 -8.74 -5.59
N VAL A 280 0.83 -9.10 -6.86
CA VAL A 280 1.80 -10.06 -7.40
C VAL A 280 2.71 -9.34 -8.38
N ALA A 281 4.01 -9.57 -8.27
CA ALA A 281 5.00 -9.18 -9.27
C ALA A 281 5.20 -10.32 -10.27
N LEU A 282 5.10 -10.00 -11.55
CA LEU A 282 5.41 -10.88 -12.67
C LEU A 282 6.74 -10.41 -13.25
N PRO A 283 7.86 -11.11 -12.99
CA PRO A 283 9.14 -10.81 -13.63
C PRO A 283 8.98 -10.72 -15.14
N ALA A 284 9.60 -9.71 -15.75
CA ALA A 284 9.49 -9.49 -17.19
C ALA A 284 10.72 -8.77 -17.71
N ARG A 285 11.27 -9.30 -18.80
CA ARG A 285 12.27 -8.63 -19.62
C ARG A 285 11.70 -8.31 -20.98
N PHE A 286 11.66 -7.01 -21.29
CA PHE A 286 11.24 -6.50 -22.59
C PHE A 286 12.48 -6.17 -23.41
N THR A 287 12.66 -6.83 -24.55
CA THR A 287 13.80 -6.58 -25.43
C THR A 287 13.66 -5.23 -26.13
N ALA A 288 14.78 -4.66 -26.56
CA ALA A 288 14.78 -3.47 -27.43
C ALA A 288 13.89 -3.64 -28.67
N GLN A 289 13.86 -4.86 -29.23
CA GLN A 289 13.02 -5.21 -30.38
C GLN A 289 11.53 -5.15 -30.04
N PHE A 290 11.13 -5.66 -28.87
CA PHE A 290 9.75 -5.57 -28.41
C PHE A 290 9.34 -4.12 -28.13
N ALA A 291 10.20 -3.34 -27.46
CA ALA A 291 9.93 -1.93 -27.18
C ALA A 291 9.66 -1.15 -28.48
N GLY A 292 10.47 -1.37 -29.51
CA GLY A 292 10.31 -0.70 -30.79
C GLY A 292 10.64 0.80 -30.69
N ILE A 293 9.80 1.64 -31.30
CA ILE A 293 10.00 3.10 -31.37
C ILE A 293 9.24 3.85 -30.30
N ALA A 294 9.70 5.05 -29.94
CA ALA A 294 8.99 5.93 -29.03
C ALA A 294 7.60 6.29 -29.57
N GLY A 295 6.59 6.28 -28.69
CA GLY A 295 5.18 6.46 -29.03
C GLY A 295 4.42 5.16 -29.30
N SER A 296 5.11 4.02 -29.48
CA SER A 296 4.45 2.72 -29.59
C SER A 296 3.73 2.33 -28.30
N LYS A 297 2.53 1.76 -28.46
CA LYS A 297 1.77 1.11 -27.39
C LYS A 297 1.74 -0.38 -27.62
N HIS A 298 1.89 -1.13 -26.54
CA HIS A 298 1.87 -2.59 -26.54
C HIS A 298 0.83 -3.07 -25.53
N SER A 299 0.23 -4.22 -25.80
CA SER A 299 -0.70 -4.90 -24.88
C SER A 299 -0.18 -6.30 -24.66
N VAL A 300 0.09 -6.65 -23.40
CA VAL A 300 0.44 -8.02 -23.00
C VAL A 300 -0.69 -8.60 -22.18
N GLN A 301 -1.00 -9.87 -22.39
CA GLN A 301 -2.04 -10.55 -21.63
C GLN A 301 -1.44 -11.12 -20.34
N VAL A 302 -2.09 -10.91 -19.21
CA VAL A 302 -1.76 -11.60 -17.96
C VAL A 302 -2.83 -12.65 -17.69
N THR A 303 -2.41 -13.89 -17.47
CA THR A 303 -3.33 -15.03 -17.30
C THR A 303 -3.14 -15.65 -15.92
N LEU A 304 -4.24 -15.73 -15.16
CA LEU A 304 -4.36 -16.48 -13.91
C LEU A 304 -4.99 -17.84 -14.22
N ALA A 305 -4.34 -18.93 -13.82
CA ALA A 305 -4.83 -20.28 -14.03
C ALA A 305 -4.59 -21.16 -12.80
N THR A 306 -5.35 -22.25 -12.70
CA THR A 306 -5.04 -23.36 -11.79
C THR A 306 -3.84 -24.18 -12.31
N ARG A 307 -3.29 -25.03 -11.45
CA ARG A 307 -2.16 -25.90 -11.78
C ARG A 307 -2.43 -26.85 -12.96
N ASP A 308 -3.68 -27.29 -13.12
CA ASP A 308 -4.12 -28.17 -14.22
C ASP A 308 -4.32 -27.41 -15.55
N GLY A 309 -4.13 -26.09 -15.57
CA GLY A 309 -4.24 -25.25 -16.76
C GLY A 309 -5.62 -24.62 -16.98
N THR A 310 -6.59 -24.83 -16.08
CA THR A 310 -7.88 -24.13 -16.18
C THR A 310 -7.69 -22.63 -15.96
N VAL A 311 -7.99 -21.83 -17.00
CA VAL A 311 -7.92 -20.37 -16.94
C VAL A 311 -9.02 -19.82 -16.05
N LEU A 312 -8.64 -19.00 -15.07
CA LEU A 312 -9.56 -18.35 -14.12
C LEU A 312 -9.87 -16.92 -14.54
N SER A 313 -8.88 -16.19 -15.05
CA SER A 313 -9.02 -14.79 -15.42
C SER A 313 -7.87 -14.36 -16.32
N THR A 314 -8.15 -13.44 -17.23
CA THR A 314 -7.16 -12.78 -18.09
C THR A 314 -7.31 -11.27 -17.99
N LEU A 315 -6.21 -10.53 -18.03
CA LEU A 315 -6.21 -9.07 -18.00
C LEU A 315 -5.20 -8.50 -19.02
N PRO A 316 -5.63 -7.66 -19.99
CA PRO A 316 -4.69 -6.88 -20.80
C PRO A 316 -3.96 -5.84 -19.95
N VAL A 317 -2.64 -5.77 -20.09
CA VAL A 317 -1.79 -4.74 -19.50
C VAL A 317 -1.15 -3.92 -20.60
N GLU A 318 -1.41 -2.61 -20.59
CA GLU A 318 -0.82 -1.68 -21.54
C GLU A 318 0.59 -1.24 -21.12
N LEU A 319 1.49 -1.22 -22.09
CA LEU A 319 2.86 -0.71 -21.98
C LEU A 319 3.06 0.40 -23.01
N SER A 320 3.82 1.42 -22.64
CA SER A 320 4.16 2.53 -23.54
C SER A 320 5.66 2.63 -23.72
N THR A 321 6.08 2.83 -24.96
CA THR A 321 7.47 3.05 -25.32
C THR A 321 7.76 4.54 -25.42
N ILE A 322 8.80 4.97 -24.73
CA ILE A 322 9.23 6.37 -24.63
C ILE A 322 10.68 6.52 -25.08
N THR A 323 11.12 7.76 -25.25
CA THR A 323 12.52 8.06 -25.57
C THR A 323 13.41 7.85 -24.34
N SER A 324 14.72 7.73 -24.55
CA SER A 324 15.69 7.70 -23.45
C SER A 324 15.72 8.99 -22.62
N SER A 325 15.20 10.09 -23.18
CA SER A 325 15.13 11.40 -22.55
C SER A 325 13.89 11.64 -21.71
N ASP A 326 12.84 10.84 -21.93
CA ASP A 326 11.56 11.05 -21.27
C ASP A 326 11.58 10.63 -19.80
N ARG A 327 10.70 11.26 -19.03
CA ARG A 327 10.41 10.80 -17.67
C ARG A 327 9.82 9.40 -17.75
N ARG A 328 10.26 8.50 -16.88
CA ARG A 328 9.87 7.09 -16.95
C ARG A 328 9.53 6.48 -15.62
N VAL A 329 8.62 5.51 -15.64
CA VAL A 329 8.35 4.60 -14.52
C VAL A 329 9.30 3.42 -14.62
N VAL A 330 10.03 3.16 -13.53
CA VAL A 330 10.86 1.96 -13.38
C VAL A 330 10.24 1.09 -12.29
N THR A 331 9.85 -0.12 -12.64
CA THR A 331 9.32 -1.10 -11.69
C THR A 331 10.44 -1.98 -11.15
N ARG A 332 10.25 -2.49 -9.93
CA ARG A 332 11.16 -3.41 -9.23
C ARG A 332 10.35 -4.33 -8.34
N MET A 333 10.93 -5.46 -7.96
CA MET A 333 10.37 -6.29 -6.90
C MET A 333 10.80 -5.75 -5.54
N SER A 334 9.91 -5.74 -4.55
CA SER A 334 10.26 -5.43 -3.16
C SER A 334 10.64 -6.69 -2.40
N THR A 335 11.71 -6.62 -1.61
CA THR A 335 12.15 -7.71 -0.73
C THR A 335 11.29 -7.84 0.52
N ILE A 336 10.48 -6.82 0.81
CA ILE A 336 9.56 -6.79 1.95
C ILE A 336 8.45 -7.84 1.80
N ASP A 337 7.81 -7.90 0.64
CA ASP A 337 6.59 -8.71 0.41
C ASP A 337 6.52 -9.36 -0.98
N GLY A 338 7.57 -9.26 -1.79
CA GLY A 338 7.62 -9.79 -3.15
C GLY A 338 6.73 -9.04 -4.16
N SER A 339 6.10 -7.94 -3.75
CA SER A 339 5.23 -7.17 -4.64
C SER A 339 6.02 -6.27 -5.59
N ALA A 340 5.41 -5.91 -6.73
CA ALA A 340 5.99 -4.93 -7.64
C ALA A 340 5.79 -3.52 -7.06
N GLN A 341 6.91 -2.80 -6.90
CA GLN A 341 6.97 -1.40 -6.49
C GLN A 341 7.69 -0.60 -7.57
N TYR A 342 7.66 0.73 -7.49
CA TYR A 342 8.22 1.56 -8.54
C TYR A 342 8.83 2.87 -8.06
N TYR A 343 9.58 3.50 -8.95
CA TYR A 343 9.99 4.89 -8.83
C TYR A 343 9.93 5.56 -10.19
N ALA A 344 9.76 6.87 -10.20
CA ALA A 344 9.87 7.66 -11.42
C ALA A 344 11.29 8.20 -11.59
N VAL A 345 11.72 8.35 -12.84
CA VAL A 345 13.03 8.90 -13.19
C VAL A 345 12.85 10.09 -14.12
N VAL A 346 13.57 11.18 -13.85
CA VAL A 346 13.87 12.23 -14.83
C VAL A 346 15.31 12.02 -15.29
N PRO A 347 15.55 11.60 -16.55
CA PRO A 347 16.90 11.36 -17.05
C PRO A 347 17.76 12.62 -17.04
N SER A 348 19.06 12.46 -16.83
CA SER A 348 20.02 13.54 -16.98
C SER A 348 20.21 13.90 -18.45
N THR A 349 20.39 15.18 -18.75
CA THR A 349 20.72 15.63 -20.11
C THR A 349 22.16 15.33 -20.53
N ALA A 350 23.06 15.03 -19.59
CA ALA A 350 24.45 14.64 -19.91
C ALA A 350 24.56 13.26 -20.58
N MET A 351 23.52 12.42 -20.46
CA MET A 351 23.47 11.07 -21.03
C MET A 351 22.63 11.00 -22.31
N MET A 352 22.26 12.14 -22.90
CA MET A 352 21.58 12.15 -24.18
C MET A 352 22.57 11.79 -25.28
N PRO A 353 22.27 10.83 -26.17
CA PRO A 353 23.07 10.67 -27.37
C PRO A 353 23.00 11.99 -28.15
N THR A 354 24.13 12.71 -28.21
CA THR A 354 24.34 13.67 -29.29
C THR A 354 24.17 12.89 -30.59
N THR A 355 23.41 13.42 -31.54
CA THR A 355 22.90 12.79 -32.77
C THR A 355 23.96 12.28 -33.77
N ALA A 356 25.13 11.88 -33.32
CA ALA A 356 26.19 11.26 -34.10
C ALA A 356 26.40 9.80 -33.63
N ILE A 357 26.20 8.87 -34.56
CA ILE A 357 26.53 7.45 -34.40
C ILE A 357 28.00 7.34 -33.97
N GLY A 358 28.26 6.77 -32.78
CA GLY A 358 29.61 6.52 -32.26
C GLY A 358 30.09 7.43 -31.11
N ALA A 359 29.30 8.38 -30.63
CA ALA A 359 29.71 9.26 -29.54
C ALA A 359 29.36 8.71 -28.14
N ALA A 360 30.24 7.85 -27.59
CA ALA A 360 30.39 7.82 -26.15
C ALA A 360 30.93 9.19 -25.71
N ASN A 361 30.18 9.95 -24.89
CA ASN A 361 30.63 11.18 -24.22
C ASN A 361 31.54 12.11 -25.05
N ALA A 362 31.16 12.50 -26.26
CA ALA A 362 31.98 13.37 -27.10
C ALA A 362 32.18 14.81 -26.52
N GLY A 363 31.47 15.16 -25.44
CA GLY A 363 31.52 16.49 -24.80
C GLY A 363 32.38 16.59 -23.54
N GLY A 364 32.96 15.50 -23.02
CA GLY A 364 33.76 15.55 -21.77
C GLY A 364 32.95 15.88 -20.50
N ASP A 365 31.63 15.75 -20.54
CA ASP A 365 30.76 16.04 -19.40
C ASP A 365 30.96 15.02 -18.27
N ALA A 366 31.01 15.51 -17.03
CA ALA A 366 31.17 14.66 -15.85
C ALA A 366 29.97 13.68 -15.70
N LYS A 367 30.27 12.42 -15.36
CA LYS A 367 29.27 11.37 -15.07
C LYS A 367 28.19 11.93 -14.12
N PRO A 368 26.90 11.86 -14.46
CA PRO A 368 25.85 12.50 -13.68
C PRO A 368 25.74 11.86 -12.29
N GLY A 369 25.31 12.64 -11.30
CA GLY A 369 24.91 12.12 -10.00
C GLY A 369 23.47 11.60 -9.97
N ILE A 370 22.95 11.38 -8.77
CA ILE A 370 21.51 11.16 -8.53
C ILE A 370 21.00 12.14 -7.48
N LEU A 371 19.93 12.85 -7.81
CA LEU A 371 19.10 13.59 -6.86
C LEU A 371 17.88 12.74 -6.52
N PHE A 372 17.82 12.24 -5.29
CA PHE A 372 16.64 11.56 -4.78
C PHE A 372 15.63 12.61 -4.30
N SER A 373 14.40 12.53 -4.82
CA SER A 373 13.29 13.41 -4.45
C SER A 373 12.15 12.60 -3.86
N VAL A 374 11.97 12.70 -2.55
CA VAL A 374 10.92 11.97 -1.83
C VAL A 374 9.65 12.80 -1.75
N HIS A 375 8.52 12.20 -2.12
CA HIS A 375 7.26 12.91 -2.30
C HIS A 375 6.54 13.25 -0.99
N GLY A 376 5.66 14.26 -1.08
CA GLY A 376 4.73 14.65 -0.02
C GLY A 376 3.54 13.70 0.12
N ALA A 377 2.72 13.92 1.15
CA ALA A 377 1.53 13.11 1.37
C ALA A 377 0.54 13.30 0.20
N GLY A 378 0.03 12.21 -0.38
CA GLY A 378 -0.90 12.26 -1.52
C GLY A 378 -0.29 12.54 -2.89
N VAL A 379 1.03 12.52 -3.02
CA VAL A 379 1.72 12.75 -4.29
C VAL A 379 2.23 11.41 -4.85
N GLU A 380 1.90 11.11 -6.11
CA GLU A 380 2.50 9.98 -6.86
C GLU A 380 3.96 10.27 -7.24
N ALA A 381 4.78 9.22 -7.36
CA ALA A 381 6.17 9.35 -7.80
C ALA A 381 6.30 10.03 -9.18
N THR A 382 5.38 9.73 -10.11
CA THR A 382 5.35 10.35 -11.44
C THR A 382 5.01 11.83 -11.37
N SER A 383 4.07 12.23 -10.53
CA SER A 383 3.75 13.63 -10.25
C SER A 383 4.92 14.37 -9.60
N GLN A 384 5.64 13.73 -8.67
CA GLN A 384 6.86 14.27 -8.08
C GLN A 384 7.93 14.50 -9.15
N ALA A 385 8.18 13.52 -10.02
CA ALA A 385 9.10 13.67 -11.15
C ALA A 385 8.65 14.76 -12.13
N ALA A 386 7.33 14.94 -12.30
CA ALA A 386 6.78 15.94 -13.19
C ALA A 386 7.06 17.39 -12.76
N ALA A 387 7.30 17.62 -11.46
CA ALA A 387 7.66 18.91 -10.90
C ALA A 387 9.10 19.36 -11.24
N TYR A 388 9.92 18.51 -11.85
CA TYR A 388 11.32 18.81 -12.16
C TYR A 388 11.60 18.88 -13.66
N ALA A 389 12.36 19.90 -14.07
CA ALA A 389 13.05 19.88 -15.36
C ALA A 389 14.28 18.94 -15.31
N PRO A 390 14.63 18.27 -16.44
CA PRO A 390 15.87 17.51 -16.56
C PRO A 390 17.10 18.35 -16.21
N LYS A 391 18.13 17.69 -15.65
CA LYS A 391 19.37 18.35 -15.20
C LYS A 391 20.57 17.73 -15.88
N LYS A 392 21.57 18.54 -16.19
CA LYS A 392 22.85 18.04 -16.72
C LYS A 392 23.62 17.28 -15.64
N GLU A 393 23.49 17.70 -14.39
CA GLU A 393 24.31 17.24 -13.28
C GLU A 393 23.85 15.91 -12.70
N ALA A 394 22.58 15.55 -12.83
CA ALA A 394 21.99 14.41 -12.13
C ALA A 394 20.77 13.81 -12.84
N HIS A 395 20.61 12.51 -12.67
CA HIS A 395 19.29 11.88 -12.75
C HIS A 395 18.46 12.28 -11.54
N ILE A 396 17.16 12.52 -11.71
CA ILE A 396 16.25 12.71 -10.58
C ILE A 396 15.48 11.42 -10.40
N VAL A 397 15.53 10.85 -9.20
CA VAL A 397 14.85 9.60 -8.84
C VAL A 397 13.81 9.91 -7.78
N CYS A 398 12.55 9.58 -8.08
CA CYS A 398 11.41 9.84 -7.21
C CYS A 398 10.80 8.50 -6.78
N PRO A 399 11.19 7.92 -5.63
CA PRO A 399 10.59 6.70 -5.09
C PRO A 399 9.10 6.90 -4.76
N THR A 400 8.29 5.84 -4.84
CA THR A 400 6.84 5.90 -4.60
C THR A 400 6.41 5.66 -3.15
N ASN A 401 7.28 5.09 -2.31
CA ASN A 401 6.94 4.71 -0.93
C ASN A 401 5.60 3.94 -0.86
N ARG A 402 5.51 2.85 -1.61
CA ARG A 402 4.26 2.15 -1.97
C ARG A 402 3.28 2.96 -2.83
N ARG A 403 2.60 3.99 -2.32
CA ARG A 403 1.48 4.68 -3.00
C ARG A 403 1.38 6.14 -2.54
N PRO A 404 0.50 6.99 -3.11
CA PRO A 404 0.20 8.31 -2.57
C PRO A 404 -0.40 8.16 -1.18
N PHE A 405 0.30 8.66 -0.17
CA PHE A 405 0.07 8.31 1.24
C PHE A 405 0.36 6.83 1.58
N GLY A 406 1.48 6.28 1.12
CA GLY A 406 2.02 5.07 1.70
C GLY A 406 2.49 5.30 3.13
N PHE A 407 3.75 5.01 3.44
CA PHE A 407 4.27 5.24 4.79
C PHE A 407 4.78 6.67 4.96
N ASP A 408 4.92 7.16 6.18
CA ASP A 408 5.92 8.20 6.44
C ASP A 408 7.29 7.58 6.11
N TRP A 409 8.24 8.34 5.59
CA TRP A 409 9.56 7.82 5.14
C TRP A 409 10.45 7.26 6.29
N GLU A 410 9.84 6.88 7.40
CA GLU A 410 10.31 6.04 8.48
C GLU A 410 9.98 4.55 8.20
N ASP A 411 10.43 3.64 9.08
CA ASP A 411 10.11 2.20 9.06
C ASP A 411 10.02 1.56 7.66
N TRP A 412 8.81 1.20 7.21
CA TRP A 412 8.58 0.56 5.91
C TRP A 412 8.91 1.49 4.74
N GLY A 413 8.57 2.78 4.85
CA GLY A 413 8.87 3.77 3.82
C GLY A 413 10.37 4.02 3.67
N ARG A 414 11.12 3.89 4.77
CA ARG A 414 12.60 3.91 4.74
C ARG A 414 13.15 2.71 3.98
N ILE A 415 12.65 1.51 4.24
CA ILE A 415 13.10 0.31 3.54
C ILE A 415 12.79 0.45 2.04
N ASP A 416 11.57 0.87 1.67
CA ASP A 416 11.21 1.12 0.27
C ASP A 416 12.10 2.16 -0.43
N PHE A 417 12.47 3.22 0.29
CA PHE A 417 13.44 4.19 -0.20
C PHE A 417 14.79 3.51 -0.47
N THR A 418 15.32 2.74 0.48
CA THR A 418 16.63 2.08 0.31
C THR A 418 16.63 1.08 -0.84
N GLU A 419 15.55 0.32 -1.04
CA GLU A 419 15.39 -0.58 -2.19
C GLU A 419 15.39 0.18 -3.52
N ALA A 420 14.66 1.31 -3.59
CA ALA A 420 14.63 2.14 -4.79
C ALA A 420 15.99 2.80 -5.08
N VAL A 421 16.70 3.28 -4.04
CA VAL A 421 18.04 3.85 -4.15
C VAL A 421 19.04 2.82 -4.67
N ALA A 422 19.05 1.62 -4.07
CA ALA A 422 19.93 0.53 -4.48
C ALA A 422 19.69 0.14 -5.94
N HIS A 423 18.42 -0.06 -6.32
CA HIS A 423 18.05 -0.37 -7.69
C HIS A 423 18.45 0.73 -8.68
N ALA A 424 18.18 2.01 -8.36
CA ALA A 424 18.53 3.12 -9.23
C ALA A 424 20.05 3.28 -9.39
N ARG A 425 20.83 3.09 -8.32
CA ARG A 425 22.30 3.14 -8.38
C ARG A 425 22.90 2.00 -9.21
N ALA A 426 22.30 0.81 -9.14
CA ALA A 426 22.78 -0.34 -9.91
C ALA A 426 22.46 -0.21 -11.41
N THR A 427 21.34 0.44 -11.76
CA THR A 427 20.81 0.45 -13.14
C THR A 427 21.06 1.75 -13.91
N LEU A 428 21.44 2.83 -13.25
CA LEU A 428 21.78 4.11 -13.87
C LEU A 428 23.29 4.32 -13.90
N VAL A 429 23.78 4.89 -15.01
CA VAL A 429 25.17 5.37 -15.08
C VAL A 429 25.30 6.60 -14.20
N ASN A 430 25.89 6.46 -13.02
CA ASN A 430 26.01 7.55 -12.06
C ASN A 430 27.39 7.65 -11.35
N ASP A 431 27.75 8.84 -10.89
CA ASP A 431 28.82 9.03 -9.91
C ASP A 431 28.26 8.88 -8.49
N PRO A 432 28.65 7.83 -7.73
CA PRO A 432 28.12 7.59 -6.40
C PRO A 432 28.48 8.69 -5.38
N ARG A 433 29.53 9.49 -5.64
CA ARG A 433 29.89 10.63 -4.78
C ARG A 433 28.97 11.84 -4.99
N ARG A 434 28.18 11.85 -6.06
CA ARG A 434 27.25 12.91 -6.44
C ARG A 434 25.83 12.45 -6.15
N SER A 435 25.50 12.40 -4.86
CA SER A 435 24.21 11.91 -4.37
C SER A 435 23.57 12.99 -3.50
N TRP A 436 22.32 13.32 -3.76
CA TRP A 436 21.58 14.37 -3.03
C TRP A 436 20.20 13.89 -2.64
N LEU A 437 19.62 14.48 -1.59
CA LEU A 437 18.28 14.17 -1.13
C LEU A 437 17.45 15.43 -0.90
N THR A 438 16.20 15.43 -1.35
CA THR A 438 15.24 16.51 -1.10
C THR A 438 13.80 15.98 -1.06
N GLY A 439 12.88 16.81 -0.56
CA GLY A 439 11.46 16.50 -0.51
C GLY A 439 10.65 17.61 0.16
N HIS A 440 9.34 17.61 -0.06
CA HIS A 440 8.41 18.60 0.47
C HIS A 440 7.37 17.98 1.44
N SER A 441 7.02 18.67 2.52
CA SER A 441 6.01 18.22 3.51
C SER A 441 6.37 16.85 4.11
N MET A 442 5.58 15.79 3.89
CA MET A 442 5.96 14.41 4.26
C MET A 442 7.32 14.01 3.66
N GLY A 443 7.63 14.45 2.45
CA GLY A 443 8.95 14.26 1.84
C GLY A 443 10.04 15.13 2.48
N GLY A 444 9.69 16.31 2.99
CA GLY A 444 10.62 17.14 3.77
C GLY A 444 10.97 16.48 5.10
N HIS A 445 9.97 15.91 5.77
CA HIS A 445 10.17 15.04 6.92
C HIS A 445 11.06 13.84 6.57
N GLY A 446 10.76 13.15 5.46
CA GLY A 446 11.59 12.05 4.98
C GLY A 446 13.02 12.46 4.68
N THR A 447 13.24 13.67 4.17
CA THR A 447 14.59 14.19 3.93
C THR A 447 15.37 14.37 5.23
N TRP A 448 14.73 14.86 6.30
CA TRP A 448 15.35 14.90 7.63
C TRP A 448 15.68 13.50 8.15
N GLN A 449 14.70 12.59 8.12
CA GLN A 449 14.85 11.23 8.65
C GLN A 449 15.93 10.44 7.92
N LEU A 450 15.83 10.35 6.59
CA LEU A 450 16.75 9.58 5.76
C LEU A 450 18.15 10.20 5.79
N GLY A 451 18.27 11.54 5.75
CA GLY A 451 19.55 12.22 5.84
C GLY A 451 20.27 11.98 7.18
N ALA A 452 19.53 11.97 8.29
CA ALA A 452 20.08 11.69 9.61
C ALA A 452 20.45 10.22 9.81
N HIS A 453 19.69 9.29 9.23
CA HIS A 453 19.94 7.85 9.34
C HIS A 453 21.00 7.33 8.38
N PHE A 454 21.24 8.02 7.26
CA PHE A 454 22.22 7.64 6.24
C PHE A 454 23.19 8.80 5.93
N PRO A 455 23.93 9.33 6.93
CA PRO A 455 24.73 10.54 6.76
C PRO A 455 25.89 10.39 5.77
N GLY A 456 26.31 9.15 5.46
CA GLY A 456 27.33 8.86 4.45
C GLY A 456 26.81 8.77 3.01
N GLU A 457 25.49 8.76 2.79
CA GLU A 457 24.89 8.49 1.48
C GLU A 457 24.65 9.72 0.61
N PHE A 458 24.67 10.92 1.21
CA PHE A 458 24.32 12.16 0.51
C PHE A 458 25.38 13.23 0.73
N ALA A 459 25.82 13.85 -0.37
CA ALA A 459 26.70 15.01 -0.36
C ALA A 459 26.00 16.26 0.20
N ALA A 460 24.68 16.36 0.00
CA ALA A 460 23.83 17.34 0.68
C ALA A 460 22.37 16.88 0.73
N ILE A 461 21.65 17.35 1.74
CA ILE A 461 20.20 17.17 1.89
C ILE A 461 19.50 18.54 1.93
N ALA A 462 18.30 18.63 1.35
CA ALA A 462 17.52 19.87 1.26
C ALA A 462 16.05 19.60 1.63
N PRO A 463 15.71 19.51 2.93
CA PRO A 463 14.33 19.33 3.38
C PRO A 463 13.52 20.62 3.18
N SER A 464 12.28 20.50 2.69
CA SER A 464 11.37 21.63 2.48
C SER A 464 10.03 21.43 3.17
N ALA A 465 9.59 22.42 3.96
CA ALA A 465 8.34 22.40 4.73
C ALA A 465 8.11 21.08 5.50
N GLY A 466 9.19 20.43 5.93
CA GLY A 466 9.18 19.12 6.56
C GLY A 466 9.03 19.21 8.07
N TRP A 467 8.12 18.43 8.64
CA TRP A 467 8.03 18.23 10.08
C TRP A 467 9.18 17.34 10.57
N VAL A 468 9.74 17.61 11.74
CA VAL A 468 10.91 16.87 12.25
C VAL A 468 10.52 15.62 13.04
N SER A 469 9.34 15.62 13.64
CA SER A 469 8.74 14.50 14.37
C SER A 469 7.21 14.62 14.39
N PHE A 470 6.49 13.54 14.68
CA PHE A 470 5.04 13.59 14.87
C PHE A 470 4.62 14.58 15.95
N GLY A 471 5.43 14.77 16.99
CA GLY A 471 5.16 15.78 18.03
C GLY A 471 5.25 17.23 17.53
N SER A 472 5.99 17.47 16.44
CA SER A 472 6.03 18.77 15.74
C SER A 472 5.01 18.91 14.62
N TYR A 473 4.28 17.82 14.31
CA TYR A 473 3.23 17.81 13.31
C TYR A 473 1.92 18.21 13.99
N VAL A 474 1.71 19.54 14.07
CA VAL A 474 0.54 20.19 14.67
C VAL A 474 -0.55 20.44 13.65
#